data_AF-A0A2G3AJ76-F1
#
_entry.id   AF-A0A2G3AJ76-F1
#
_cell.length_a   1.000
_cell.length_b   1.000
_cell.length_c   1.000
_cell.angle_alpha   90.00
_cell.angle_beta   90.00
_cell.angle_gamma   90.00
#
_symmetry.space_group_name_H-M   'P 1'
#
loop_
_entity.id
_entity.type
_entity.pdbx_description
1 polymer ?
#
loop_
_entity_poly.entity_id
_entity_poly.type
_entity_poly.pdbx_seq_one_letter_code
_entity_poly.pdbx_strand_id
1 'polypeptide(L)'
;MAADRDYEQWYSCGYDSSEDDVAERQKKGYNSREVKIENCKEKGYSIVTVRSKDRPKLLFDTICTLVYLQYVFFHASISSFESIAFQKYYVRHQNGWTFESKSEKSRMTQNIKAATERIAGCYYSKRVGLLADVTRVFREKELSISRA
;
A
#
# COMPACT_ATOMS: atom_id res chain seq x y z
N MET A 1 -8.38 -21.78 16.70
CA MET A 1 -7.01 -21.25 16.58
C MET A 1 -6.44 -21.74 15.26
N ALA A 2 -6.49 -20.93 14.20
CA ALA A 2 -6.05 -21.31 12.85
C ALA A 2 -5.25 -20.20 12.14
N ALA A 3 -4.89 -19.13 12.85
CA ALA A 3 -4.25 -17.95 12.26
C ALA A 3 -2.71 -17.96 12.35
N ASP A 4 -2.11 -18.83 13.17
CA ASP A 4 -0.66 -18.79 13.42
C ASP A 4 0.17 -19.52 12.36
N ARG A 5 -0.42 -20.46 11.60
CA ARG A 5 0.34 -21.31 10.66
C ARG A 5 0.82 -20.58 9.40
N ASP A 6 0.14 -19.51 9.00
CA ASP A 6 0.56 -18.71 7.84
C ASP A 6 1.69 -17.73 8.20
N TYR A 7 2.03 -17.60 9.48
CA TYR A 7 3.09 -16.73 10.00
C TYR A 7 4.48 -17.39 9.89
N GLU A 8 4.53 -18.71 10.12
CA GLU A 8 5.77 -19.52 10.16
C GLU A 8 6.36 -19.79 8.77
N GLN A 9 5.55 -19.77 7.72
CA GLN A 9 5.99 -20.20 6.38
C GLN A 9 7.02 -19.27 5.74
N TRP A 10 7.14 -18.02 6.19
CA TRP A 10 8.17 -17.09 5.70
C TRP A 10 9.47 -17.10 6.51
N TYR A 11 9.46 -17.64 7.74
CA TYR A 11 10.62 -17.63 8.64
C TYR A 11 11.35 -18.96 8.75
N SER A 12 10.80 -20.06 8.23
CA SER A 12 11.46 -21.37 8.31
C SER A 12 12.49 -21.56 7.20
N CYS A 13 13.68 -20.98 7.38
CA CYS A 13 14.90 -21.30 6.63
C CYS A 13 16.12 -21.21 7.56
N GLY A 14 16.59 -22.35 8.07
CA GLY A 14 17.99 -22.58 8.43
C GLY A 14 18.37 -22.48 9.91
N TYR A 15 18.22 -23.59 10.65
CA TYR A 15 19.22 -23.95 11.66
C TYR A 15 20.44 -24.50 10.90
N ASP A 16 21.63 -24.02 11.25
CA ASP A 16 22.96 -24.31 10.69
C ASP A 16 23.25 -23.83 9.26
N SER A 17 23.93 -22.67 9.13
CA SER A 17 25.09 -22.44 8.23
C SER A 17 25.62 -21.00 8.34
N SER A 18 26.94 -20.89 8.60
CA SER A 18 27.91 -19.77 8.40
C SER A 18 27.47 -18.29 8.50
N GLU A 19 28.11 -17.57 9.43
CA GLU A 19 27.84 -16.16 9.81
C GLU A 19 28.01 -15.12 8.67
N ASP A 20 28.77 -15.43 7.62
CA ASP A 20 29.05 -14.49 6.52
C ASP A 20 27.92 -14.42 5.45
N ASP A 21 27.15 -15.49 5.26
CA ASP A 21 26.06 -15.57 4.26
C ASP A 21 24.74 -14.92 4.76
N VAL A 22 24.65 -14.70 6.06
CA VAL A 22 23.47 -14.14 6.74
C VAL A 22 23.40 -12.62 6.56
N ALA A 23 24.56 -11.94 6.55
CA ALA A 23 24.64 -10.48 6.46
C ALA A 23 24.18 -9.92 5.10
N GLU A 24 24.48 -10.60 3.98
CA GLU A 24 24.02 -10.18 2.65
C GLU A 24 22.52 -10.43 2.43
N ARG A 25 21.99 -11.56 2.91
CA ARG A 25 20.55 -11.87 2.82
C ARG A 25 19.72 -10.97 3.73
N GLN A 26 20.22 -10.64 4.92
CA GLN A 26 19.58 -9.68 5.82
C GLN A 26 19.60 -8.25 5.26
N LYS A 27 20.70 -7.79 4.63
CA LYS A 27 20.74 -6.48 3.94
C LYS A 27 19.77 -6.39 2.76
N LYS A 28 19.61 -7.46 1.99
CA LYS A 28 18.64 -7.53 0.88
C LYS A 28 17.19 -7.62 1.38
N GLY A 29 16.96 -8.25 2.53
CA GLY A 29 15.67 -8.38 3.18
C GLY A 29 15.16 -7.12 3.90
N TYR A 30 16.07 -6.26 4.39
CA TYR A 30 15.73 -5.03 5.11
C TYR A 30 15.28 -3.88 4.19
N ASN A 31 15.82 -3.82 2.96
CA ASN A 31 15.52 -2.77 1.98
C ASN A 31 14.59 -3.22 0.83
N SER A 32 14.17 -4.50 0.78
CA SER A 32 13.31 -4.98 -0.29
C SER A 32 11.86 -4.58 -0.08
N ARG A 33 11.43 -3.57 -0.84
CA ARG A 33 10.02 -3.24 -1.05
C ARG A 33 9.41 -4.29 -1.97
N GLU A 34 8.55 -5.12 -1.41
CA GLU A 34 7.88 -6.18 -2.15
C GLU A 34 6.38 -5.89 -2.23
N VAL A 35 5.82 -6.01 -3.43
CA VAL A 35 4.38 -5.91 -3.66
C VAL A 35 3.99 -7.14 -4.47
N LYS A 36 3.06 -7.94 -3.93
CA LYS A 36 2.50 -9.14 -4.56
C LYS A 36 1.01 -8.93 -4.80
N ILE A 37 0.54 -9.33 -5.98
CA ILE A 37 -0.88 -9.23 -6.37
C ILE A 37 -1.37 -10.62 -6.78
N GLU A 38 -2.30 -11.15 -5.99
CA GLU A 38 -2.90 -12.46 -6.19
C GLU A 38 -4.38 -12.28 -6.54
N ASN A 39 -4.89 -13.01 -7.54
CA ASN A 39 -6.30 -12.93 -7.91
C ASN A 39 -7.06 -14.13 -7.34
N CYS A 40 -8.12 -13.89 -6.59
CA CYS A 40 -9.06 -14.90 -6.14
C CYS A 40 -10.32 -14.82 -7.01
N LYS A 41 -10.27 -15.45 -8.20
CA LYS A 41 -11.39 -15.42 -9.16
C LYS A 41 -12.68 -15.97 -8.57
N GLU A 42 -12.60 -17.07 -7.81
CA GLU A 42 -13.76 -17.70 -7.15
C GLU A 42 -14.50 -16.76 -6.19
N LYS A 43 -13.77 -15.86 -5.54
CA LYS A 43 -14.33 -14.89 -4.59
C LYS A 43 -14.52 -13.50 -5.19
N GLY A 44 -14.16 -13.32 -6.47
CA GLY A 44 -14.28 -12.07 -7.20
C GLY A 44 -13.46 -10.92 -6.62
N TYR A 45 -12.34 -11.16 -5.95
CA TYR A 45 -11.47 -10.10 -5.44
C TYR A 45 -9.99 -10.43 -5.67
N SER A 46 -9.14 -9.43 -5.50
CA SER A 46 -7.69 -9.57 -5.52
C SER A 46 -7.11 -9.24 -4.16
N ILE A 47 -5.98 -9.89 -3.86
CA ILE A 47 -5.22 -9.68 -2.64
C ILE A 47 -3.95 -8.92 -3.03
N VAL A 48 -3.74 -7.77 -2.41
CA VAL A 48 -2.54 -6.95 -2.57
C VAL A 48 -1.74 -7.04 -1.28
N THR A 49 -0.58 -7.69 -1.35
CA THR A 49 0.34 -7.84 -0.22
C THR A 49 1.50 -6.87 -0.40
N VAL A 50 1.76 -6.03 0.59
CA VAL A 50 2.80 -5.00 0.60
C VAL A 50 3.73 -5.26 1.78
N ARG A 51 5.03 -5.34 1.50
CA ARG A 51 6.12 -5.40 2.47
C ARG A 51 7.05 -4.22 2.23
N SER A 52 7.24 -3.38 3.23
CA SER A 52 8.12 -2.21 3.13
C SER A 52 8.69 -1.83 4.48
N LYS A 53 9.70 -0.95 4.49
CA LYS A 53 10.13 -0.28 5.71
C LYS A 53 8.94 0.46 6.33
N ASP A 54 8.72 0.25 7.62
CA ASP A 54 7.68 0.95 8.35
C ASP A 54 8.03 2.43 8.49
N ARG A 55 7.03 3.29 8.34
CA ARG A 55 7.19 4.74 8.46
C ARG A 55 5.84 5.41 8.71
N PRO A 56 5.84 6.63 9.28
CA PRO A 56 4.62 7.40 9.46
C PRO A 56 3.84 7.55 8.15
N LYS A 57 2.51 7.42 8.22
CA LYS A 57 1.57 7.58 7.10
C LYS A 57 1.67 6.51 5.99
N LEU A 58 2.44 5.44 6.19
CA LEU A 58 2.53 4.36 5.20
C LEU A 58 1.16 3.76 4.83
N LEU A 59 0.36 3.40 5.84
CA LEU A 59 -1.00 2.86 5.64
C LEU A 59 -1.89 3.83 4.86
N PHE A 60 -1.77 5.13 5.16
CA PHE A 60 -2.53 6.15 4.46
C PHE A 60 -2.12 6.20 2.99
N ASP A 61 -0.82 6.19 2.69
CA ASP A 61 -0.33 6.27 1.31
C ASP A 61 -0.72 5.07 0.46
N THR A 62 -0.67 3.87 1.03
CA THR A 62 -1.08 2.63 0.35
C THR A 62 -2.59 2.63 0.09
N ILE A 63 -3.42 2.95 1.08
CA ILE A 63 -4.87 3.06 0.91
C ILE A 63 -5.19 4.14 -0.12
N CYS A 64 -4.55 5.31 -0.01
CA CYS A 64 -4.81 6.41 -0.93
C CYS A 64 -4.52 6.02 -2.37
N THR A 65 -3.37 5.36 -2.58
CA THR A 65 -2.95 4.90 -3.90
C THR A 65 -3.94 3.89 -4.49
N LEU A 66 -4.42 2.95 -3.68
CA LEU A 66 -5.39 1.95 -4.12
C LEU A 66 -6.76 2.57 -4.46
N VAL A 67 -7.28 3.46 -3.63
CA VAL A 67 -8.54 4.17 -3.92
C VAL A 67 -8.38 5.13 -5.09
N TYR A 68 -7.23 5.81 -5.25
CA TYR A 68 -6.96 6.66 -6.43
C TYR A 68 -7.00 5.85 -7.73
N LEU A 69 -6.59 4.59 -7.65
CA LEU A 69 -6.69 3.61 -8.74
C LEU A 69 -8.06 2.93 -8.82
N GLN A 70 -9.08 3.49 -8.15
CA GLN A 70 -10.47 3.05 -8.19
C GLN A 70 -10.70 1.62 -7.66
N TYR A 71 -9.93 1.21 -6.63
CA TYR A 71 -10.19 -0.03 -5.90
C TYR A 71 -11.01 0.22 -4.63
N VAL A 72 -11.94 -0.69 -4.36
CA VAL A 72 -12.73 -0.77 -3.12
C VAL A 72 -12.17 -1.89 -2.23
N PHE A 73 -12.24 -1.70 -0.92
CA PHE A 73 -11.70 -2.62 0.09
C PHE A 73 -12.83 -3.41 0.76
N PHE A 74 -12.60 -4.72 0.96
CA PHE A 74 -13.49 -5.57 1.76
C PHE A 74 -12.90 -5.81 3.15
N HIS A 75 -11.60 -6.07 3.18
CA HIS A 75 -10.88 -6.41 4.38
C HIS A 75 -9.42 -5.99 4.24
N ALA A 76 -8.75 -5.78 5.37
CA ALA A 76 -7.32 -5.55 5.41
C ALA A 76 -6.73 -6.14 6.69
N SER A 77 -5.53 -6.70 6.58
CA SER A 77 -4.71 -7.09 7.71
C SER A 77 -3.42 -6.27 7.66
N ILE A 78 -3.09 -5.62 8.77
CA ILE A 78 -1.92 -4.76 8.91
C ILE A 78 -1.15 -5.23 10.13
N SER A 79 0.14 -5.48 9.95
CA SER A 79 1.07 -5.77 11.02
C SER A 79 2.40 -5.07 10.79
N SER A 80 3.15 -4.87 11.86
CA SER A 80 4.49 -4.29 11.82
C SER A 80 5.38 -5.09 12.77
N PHE A 81 6.57 -5.43 12.32
CA PHE A 81 7.60 -6.08 13.13
C PHE A 81 8.90 -5.30 12.98
N GLU A 82 9.45 -4.85 14.10
CA GLU A 82 10.62 -3.96 14.16
C GLU A 82 10.44 -2.73 13.27
N SER A 83 11.17 -2.65 12.15
CA SER A 83 11.09 -1.54 11.19
C SER A 83 10.49 -1.97 9.84
N ILE A 84 9.78 -3.09 9.79
CA ILE A 84 9.13 -3.63 8.59
C ILE A 84 7.62 -3.65 8.80
N ALA A 85 6.89 -3.10 7.85
CA ALA A 85 5.44 -3.16 7.80
C ALA A 85 4.99 -4.20 6.77
N PHE A 86 3.95 -4.95 7.14
CA PHE A 86 3.26 -5.91 6.30
C PHE A 86 1.79 -5.54 6.22
N GLN A 87 1.29 -5.41 5.00
CA GLN A 87 -0.10 -5.03 4.75
C GLN A 87 -0.70 -5.93 3.69
N LYS A 88 -1.88 -6.46 3.96
CA LYS A 88 -2.63 -7.34 3.07
C LYS A 88 -4.00 -6.77 2.84
N TYR A 89 -4.29 -6.33 1.62
CA TYR A 89 -5.54 -5.70 1.25
C TYR A 89 -6.37 -6.60 0.34
N TYR A 90 -7.64 -6.78 0.68
CA TYR A 90 -8.61 -7.52 -0.12
C TYR A 90 -9.42 -6.50 -0.89
N VAL A 91 -9.19 -6.41 -2.20
CA VAL A 91 -9.69 -5.32 -3.05
C VAL A 91 -10.38 -5.83 -4.31
N ARG A 92 -11.30 -5.02 -4.83
CA ARG A 92 -11.91 -5.21 -6.16
C ARG A 92 -11.93 -3.87 -6.86
N HIS A 93 -11.82 -3.85 -8.18
CA HIS A 93 -11.96 -2.60 -8.93
C HIS A 93 -13.43 -2.15 -8.89
N GLN A 94 -13.69 -0.84 -8.92
CA GLN A 94 -15.06 -0.28 -8.86
C GLN A 94 -15.99 -0.80 -9.97
N ASN A 95 -15.44 -1.15 -11.15
CA ASN A 95 -16.19 -1.76 -12.24
C ASN A 95 -16.63 -3.23 -11.96
N GLY A 96 -16.17 -3.83 -10.86
CA GLY A 96 -16.45 -5.22 -10.49
C GLY A 96 -15.37 -6.23 -10.88
N TRP A 97 -14.35 -5.81 -11.64
CA TRP A 97 -13.34 -6.70 -12.21
C TRP A 97 -12.14 -6.86 -11.27
N THR A 98 -11.37 -7.93 -11.48
CA THR A 98 -10.10 -8.17 -10.78
C THR A 98 -8.93 -7.74 -11.68
N PHE A 99 -7.68 -7.78 -11.19
CA PHE A 99 -6.53 -7.43 -12.04
C PHE A 99 -6.33 -8.46 -13.17
N GLU A 100 -6.94 -8.26 -14.33
CA GLU A 100 -6.90 -9.26 -15.40
C GLU A 100 -5.62 -9.20 -16.24
N SER A 101 -5.10 -7.99 -16.48
CA SER A 101 -3.94 -7.78 -17.33
C SER A 101 -2.62 -7.72 -16.55
N LYS A 102 -1.55 -8.27 -17.13
CA LYS A 102 -0.19 -8.17 -16.56
C LYS A 102 0.29 -6.71 -16.47
N SER A 103 -0.10 -5.88 -17.43
CA SER A 103 0.25 -4.46 -17.47
C SER A 103 -0.40 -3.68 -16.33
N GLU A 104 -1.66 -3.94 -16.01
CA GLU A 104 -2.36 -3.31 -14.87
C GLU A 104 -1.72 -3.72 -13.53
N LYS A 105 -1.42 -5.01 -13.34
CA LYS A 105 -0.67 -5.49 -12.16
C LYS A 105 0.69 -4.81 -12.04
N SER A 106 1.41 -4.66 -13.14
CA SER A 106 2.72 -4.00 -13.17
C SER A 106 2.61 -2.51 -12.81
N ARG A 107 1.66 -1.78 -13.39
CA ARG A 107 1.42 -0.36 -13.07
C ARG A 107 1.01 -0.18 -11.61
N MET A 108 0.14 -1.04 -11.09
CA MET A 108 -0.24 -1.04 -9.68
C MET A 108 0.96 -1.28 -8.76
N THR A 109 1.76 -2.30 -9.07
CA THR A 109 2.99 -2.63 -8.33
C THR A 109 3.94 -1.43 -8.28
N GLN A 110 4.15 -0.76 -9.42
CA GLN A 110 4.98 0.45 -9.49
C GLN A 110 4.40 1.62 -8.69
N ASN A 111 3.10 1.86 -8.79
CA ASN A 111 2.43 2.94 -8.04
C ASN A 111 2.51 2.74 -6.53
N ILE A 112 2.31 1.51 -6.05
CA ILE A 112 2.43 1.18 -4.62
C ILE A 112 3.89 1.31 -4.18
N LYS A 113 4.86 0.80 -4.95
CA LYS A 113 6.28 0.98 -4.63
C LYS A 113 6.64 2.46 -4.51
N ALA A 114 6.24 3.28 -5.48
CA ALA A 114 6.44 4.72 -5.42
C ALA A 114 5.74 5.35 -4.20
N ALA A 115 4.52 4.91 -3.87
CA ALA A 115 3.81 5.39 -2.69
C ALA A 115 4.56 5.07 -1.38
N THR A 116 5.14 3.88 -1.27
CA THR A 116 5.95 3.47 -0.10
C THR A 116 7.28 4.24 0.02
N GLU A 117 7.74 4.89 -1.06
CA GLU A 117 8.98 5.69 -1.08
C GLU A 117 8.75 7.16 -0.74
N ARG A 118 7.53 7.68 -0.94
CA ARG A 118 7.26 9.08 -0.66
C ARG A 118 7.34 9.33 0.85
N ILE A 119 8.10 10.37 1.21
CA ILE A 119 8.14 10.92 2.59
C ILE A 119 6.90 11.81 2.83
N ALA A 120 6.41 12.45 1.77
CA ALA A 120 5.17 13.21 1.78
C ALA A 120 3.99 12.32 1.42
N GLY A 121 2.93 12.36 2.24
CA GLY A 121 1.78 11.49 2.05
C GLY A 121 1.02 11.72 0.73
N CYS A 122 0.15 10.80 0.37
CA CYS A 122 -0.71 10.93 -0.80
C CYS A 122 -1.69 12.10 -0.62
N TYR A 123 -1.45 13.21 -1.32
CA TYR A 123 -2.37 14.35 -1.32
C TYR A 123 -3.55 14.07 -2.25
N TYR A 124 -4.72 13.80 -1.66
CA TYR A 124 -6.02 13.70 -2.33
C TYR A 124 -6.55 15.03 -2.89
N SER A 125 -5.69 15.92 -3.37
CA SER A 125 -6.13 17.28 -3.67
C SER A 125 -5.04 18.11 -4.34
N LYS A 126 -4.47 17.61 -5.44
CA LYS A 126 -3.87 18.50 -6.44
C LYS A 126 -4.68 18.46 -7.72
N ARG A 127 -6.00 18.71 -7.59
CA ARG A 127 -6.76 19.20 -8.75
C ARG A 127 -6.27 20.63 -8.98
N VAL A 128 -5.73 20.92 -10.16
CA VAL A 128 -5.40 22.30 -10.53
C VAL A 128 -6.70 23.11 -10.40
N GLY A 129 -6.69 24.15 -9.57
CA GLY A 129 -7.88 24.95 -9.29
C GLY A 129 -8.69 24.56 -8.04
N LEU A 130 -8.35 23.50 -7.29
CA LEU A 130 -9.12 23.20 -6.06
C LEU A 130 -9.06 24.36 -5.05
N LEU A 131 -7.89 24.97 -4.88
CA LEU A 131 -7.75 26.16 -4.04
C LEU A 131 -8.58 27.33 -4.59
N ALA A 132 -8.64 27.49 -5.91
CA ALA A 132 -9.46 28.52 -6.55
C ALA A 132 -10.97 28.26 -6.35
N ASP A 133 -11.41 27.00 -6.44
CA ASP A 133 -12.80 26.61 -6.18
C ASP A 133 -13.17 26.82 -4.70
N VAL A 134 -12.30 26.39 -3.79
CA VAL A 134 -12.51 26.53 -2.35
C VAL A 134 -12.55 28.01 -1.95
N THR A 135 -11.58 28.81 -2.40
CA THR A 135 -11.57 30.27 -2.15
C THR A 135 -12.74 31.00 -2.82
N ARG A 136 -13.21 30.55 -3.98
CA ARG A 136 -14.44 31.08 -4.63
C ARG A 136 -15.66 30.85 -3.75
N VAL A 137 -15.85 29.64 -3.21
CA VAL A 137 -16.97 29.32 -2.32
C VAL A 137 -16.93 30.18 -1.04
N PHE A 138 -15.76 30.35 -0.42
CA PHE A 138 -15.63 31.21 0.75
C PHE A 138 -16.01 32.67 0.44
N ARG A 139 -15.55 33.21 -0.70
CA ARG A 139 -15.91 34.57 -1.16
C ARG A 139 -17.40 34.71 -1.44
N GLU A 140 -18.02 33.74 -2.11
CA GLU A 140 -19.46 33.72 -2.42
C GLU A 140 -20.35 33.59 -1.17
N LYS A 141 -19.78 33.13 -0.06
CA LYS A 141 -20.47 32.96 1.23
C LYS A 141 -20.09 34.02 2.26
N GLU A 142 -19.39 35.08 1.86
CA GLU A 142 -18.93 36.16 2.74
C GLU A 142 -18.03 35.68 3.90
N LEU A 143 -17.40 34.52 3.74
CA LEU A 143 -16.49 33.95 4.72
C LEU A 143 -15.06 34.39 4.40
N SER A 144 -14.39 35.02 5.36
CA SER A 144 -13.00 35.46 5.23
C SER A 144 -12.01 34.40 5.75
N ILE A 145 -10.99 34.07 4.95
CA ILE A 145 -9.89 33.20 5.37
C ILE A 145 -8.83 34.07 6.05
N SER A 146 -8.66 33.92 7.36
CA SER A 146 -7.70 34.71 8.14
C SER A 146 -6.27 34.13 8.16
N ARG A 147 -6.10 32.86 7.79
CA ARG A 147 -4.78 32.21 7.65
C ARG A 147 -4.86 30.97 6.77
N ALA A 148 -3.89 30.83 5.85
CA ALA A 148 -3.70 29.66 4.99
C ALA A 148 -2.38 28.97 5.33
#